data_AF-A0A2W4P0Q5-F1
#
_entry.id   AF-A0A2W4P0Q5-F1
#
_cell.length_a   1.000
_cell.length_b   1.000
_cell.length_c   1.000
_cell.angle_alpha   90.00
_cell.angle_beta   90.00
_cell.angle_gamma   90.00
#
_symmetry.space_group_name_H-M   'P 1'
#
loop_
_entity.id
_entity.type
_entity.pdbx_description
1 polymer ?
#
loop_
_entity_poly.entity_id
_entity_poly.type
_entity_poly.pdbx_seq_one_letter_code
_entity_poly.pdbx_strand_id
1 'polypeptide(L)' 'MNERRRIEFVTQRDGLQEARRWARRTAAIYRSAVLNPHHYAHEGARRRQFIEAYLELKRFANHGQA' A
#
# COMPACT_ATOMS: atom_id res chain seq x y z
N MET A 1 -7.43 4.11 -5.91
CA MET A 1 -7.33 3.51 -4.55
C MET A 1 -7.15 4.64 -3.56
N ASN A 2 -7.82 4.60 -2.40
CA ASN A 2 -7.60 5.57 -1.32
C ASN A 2 -6.94 4.81 -0.16
N GLU A 3 -5.61 4.72 -0.19
CA GLU A 3 -4.85 3.91 0.74
C GLU A 3 -4.79 4.57 2.13
N ARG A 4 -4.84 5.91 2.19
CA ARG A 4 -5.03 6.69 3.41
C ARG A 4 -6.19 6.22 4.27
N ARG A 5 -7.38 6.11 3.69
CA ARG A 5 -8.57 5.63 4.41
C ARG A 5 -8.38 4.21 4.96
N ARG A 6 -7.66 3.35 4.25
CA ARG A 6 -7.35 1.99 4.72
C ARG A 6 -6.35 2.01 5.86
N ILE A 7 -5.32 2.86 5.77
CA ILE A 7 -4.36 3.09 6.85
C ILE A 7 -5.08 3.57 8.11
N GLU A 8 -5.95 4.57 8.00
CA GLU A 8 -6.74 5.12 9.10
C GLU A 8 -7.61 4.02 9.75
N PHE A 9 -8.34 3.26 8.94
CA PHE A 9 -9.17 2.16 9.42
C PHE A 9 -8.36 1.08 10.17
N VAL A 10 -7.25 0.61 9.61
CA VAL A 10 -6.42 -0.43 10.25
C VAL A 10 -5.74 0.14 11.51
N THR A 11 -5.35 1.41 11.51
CA THR A 11 -4.77 2.07 12.69
C THR A 11 -5.78 2.17 13.82
N GLN A 12 -7.03 2.53 13.52
CA GLN A 12 -8.11 2.58 14.51
C GLN A 12 -8.47 1.20 15.06
N ARG A 13 -8.46 0.16 14.20
CA ARG A 13 -8.86 -1.20 14.58
C ARG A 13 -7.78 -1.95 15.36
N ASP A 14 -6.54 -1.90 14.87
CA ASP A 14 -5.45 -2.79 15.33
C ASP A 14 -4.30 -2.02 16.02
N GLY A 15 -4.33 -0.69 16.00
CA GLY A 15 -3.27 0.17 16.52
C GLY A 15 -2.13 0.43 15.52
N LEU A 16 -1.32 1.45 15.84
CA LEU A 16 -0.29 1.98 14.94
C LEU A 16 0.77 0.94 14.52
N GLN A 17 1.23 0.10 15.45
CA GLN A 17 2.28 -0.88 15.15
C GLN A 17 1.78 -1.98 14.21
N GLU A 18 0.55 -2.46 14.41
CA GLU A 18 -0.07 -3.43 13.50
C GLU A 18 -0.37 -2.80 12.15
N ALA A 19 -0.84 -1.55 12.11
CA ALA A 19 -1.01 -0.82 10.86
C ALA A 19 0.30 -0.69 10.07
N ARG A 20 1.44 -0.43 10.74
CA ARG A 20 2.76 -0.41 10.08
C ARG A 20 3.16 -1.78 9.55
N ARG A 21 2.92 -2.86 10.29
CA ARG A 21 3.17 -4.24 9.82
C ARG A 21 2.31 -4.59 8.61
N TRP A 22 1.03 -4.25 8.68
CA TRP A 22 0.09 -4.40 7.57
C TRP A 22 0.56 -3.61 6.34
N ALA A 23 0.93 -2.34 6.51
CA ALA A 23 1.36 -1.49 5.40
C ALA A 23 2.61 -2.03 4.69
N ARG A 24 3.59 -2.58 5.43
CA ARG A 24 4.77 -3.24 4.83
C ARG A 24 4.37 -4.44 3.97
N ARG A 25 3.47 -5.30 4.47
CA ARG A 25 2.98 -6.49 3.74
C ARG A 25 2.22 -6.08 2.48
N THR A 26 1.30 -5.12 2.60
CA THR A 26 0.52 -4.63 1.46
C THR A 26 1.40 -3.96 0.40
N ALA A 27 2.40 -3.17 0.81
CA ALA A 27 3.36 -2.58 -0.11
C ALA A 27 4.16 -3.65 -0.88
N ALA A 28 4.56 -4.74 -0.24
CA ALA A 28 5.21 -5.85 -0.92
C ALA A 28 4.29 -6.50 -1.97
N ILE A 29 3.01 -6.70 -1.66
CA ILE A 29 2.02 -7.24 -2.60
C ILE A 29 1.86 -6.32 -3.80
N TYR A 30 1.72 -5.00 -3.59
CA TYR A 30 1.55 -4.05 -4.69
C TYR A 30 2.79 -3.98 -5.58
N ARG A 31 3.99 -4.04 -5.00
CA ARG A 31 5.23 -4.13 -5.77
C ARG A 31 5.23 -5.39 -6.66
N SER A 32 4.90 -6.56 -6.10
CA SER A 32 4.83 -7.80 -6.87
C SER A 32 3.77 -7.75 -7.98
N ALA A 33 2.61 -7.14 -7.70
CA ALA A 33 1.53 -6.95 -8.66
C ALA A 33 1.92 -6.05 -9.84
N VAL A 34 2.74 -5.02 -9.61
CA VAL A 34 3.23 -4.11 -10.67
C VAL A 34 4.35 -4.73 -11.48
N LEU A 35 5.16 -5.60 -10.87
CA LEU A 35 6.29 -6.25 -11.54
C LEU A 35 5.93 -7.55 -12.27
N ASN A 36 4.72 -8.07 -12.08
CA ASN A 36 4.25 -9.28 -12.74
C ASN A 36 3.53 -8.95 -14.06
N PRO A 37 4.07 -9.32 -15.24
CA PRO A 37 3.46 -9.05 -16.54
C PRO A 37 2.07 -9.64 -16.73
N HIS A 38 1.73 -10.69 -16.00
CA HIS A 38 0.42 -11.35 -16.07
C HIS A 38 -0.62 -10.74 -15.13
N HIS A 39 -0.24 -9.74 -14.33
CA HIS A 39 -1.16 -9.08 -13.40
C HIS A 39 -1.73 -7.81 -14.03
N TYR A 40 -3.02 -7.54 -13.80
CA TYR A 40 -3.70 -6.37 -14.37
C TYR A 40 -3.10 -5.01 -13.94
N ALA A 41 -2.27 -5.00 -12.90
CA ALA A 41 -1.58 -3.82 -12.40
C ALA A 41 -0.20 -3.60 -13.04
N HIS A 42 0.20 -4.45 -13.99
CA HIS A 42 1.44 -4.29 -14.75
C HIS A 42 1.40 -3.08 -15.68
N GLU A 43 0.22 -2.69 -16.18
CA GLU A 43 0.10 -1.74 -17.31
C GLU A 43 -0.96 -0.65 -17.10
N GLY A 44 -0.83 0.41 -17.90
CA GLY A 44 -1.79 1.51 -18.00
C GLY A 44 -2.03 2.28 -16.70
N ALA A 45 -3.25 2.80 -16.56
CA ALA A 45 -3.67 3.60 -15.41
C ALA A 45 -3.63 2.82 -14.08
N ARG A 46 -3.85 1.50 -14.13
CA ARG A 46 -3.83 0.64 -12.93
C ARG A 46 -2.42 0.53 -12.35
N ARG A 47 -1.40 0.42 -13.21
CA ARG A 47 0.01 0.44 -12.79
C ARG A 47 0.34 1.68 -11.98
N ARG A 48 -0.06 2.85 -12.47
CA ARG A 48 0.15 4.13 -11.79
C ARG A 48 -0.53 4.14 -10.42
N GLN A 49 -1.80 3.74 -10.34
CA GLN A 49 -2.54 3.70 -9.08
C GLN A 49 -1.89 2.78 -8.04
N PHE A 50 -1.37 1.62 -8.46
CA PHE A 50 -0.67 0.70 -7.57
C PHE A 50 0.67 1.26 -7.08
N ILE A 51 1.41 1.98 -7.94
CA ILE A 51 2.66 2.64 -7.56
C ILE A 51 2.39 3.77 -6.56
N GLU A 52 1.38 4.61 -6.82
CA GLU A 52 0.98 5.68 -5.90
C GLU A 52 0.61 5.12 -4.51
N ALA A 53 -0.22 4.08 -4.48
CA ALA A 53 -0.61 3.43 -3.23
C ALA A 53 0.57 2.70 -2.55
N TYR A 54 1.49 2.11 -3.32
CA TYR A 54 2.73 1.54 -2.79
C TYR A 54 3.59 2.59 -2.08
N LEU A 55 3.76 3.77 -2.69
CA LEU A 55 4.56 4.85 -2.11
C LEU A 55 3.93 5.37 -0.82
N GLU A 56 2.61 5.49 -0.78
CA GLU A 56 1.86 5.89 0.40
C GLU A 56 2.03 4.89 1.57
N LEU A 57 1.85 3.59 1.31
CA LEU A 57 2.07 2.53 2.30
C LEU A 57 3.52 2.48 2.79
N LYS A 58 4.48 2.67 1.88
CA LYS A 58 5.91 2.68 2.22
C LYS A 58 6.24 3.86 3.13
N ARG A 59 5.72 5.05 2.82
CA ARG A 59 5.89 6.26 3.65
C ARG A 59 5.31 6.05 5.05
N PHE A 60 4.08 5.56 5.13
CA PHE A 60 3.44 5.28 6.41
C PHE A 60 4.17 4.21 7.23
N ALA A 61 4.59 3.11 6.61
CA ALA A 61 5.34 2.06 7.30
C ALA A 61 6.66 2.56 7.92
N ASN A 62 7.33 3.50 7.25
CA ASN A 62 8.62 4.05 7.69
C ASN A 62 8.47 5.17 8.72
N HIS A 63 7.53 6.09 8.52
CA HIS A 63 7.44 7.33 9.29
C HIS A 63 6.20 7.43 10.19
N GLY A 64 5.22 6.54 10.04
CA GLY A 64 3.94 6.61 10.78
C GLY A 64 3.01 7.73 10.30
N GLN A 65 3.33 8.39 9.19
CA GLN A 65 2.52 9.46 8.59
C GLN A 65 1.91 8.98 7.28
N ALA A 66 0.59 9.14 7.15
CA ALA A 66 -0.17 8.88 5.92
C ALA A 66 -0.46 10.20 5.19
#